data_AF-A0A8C0GXX9-F1
#
_entry.id   AF-A0A8C0GXX9-F1
#
_cell.length_a   1.000
_cell.length_b   1.000
_cell.length_c   1.000
_cell.angle_alpha   90.00
_cell.angle_beta   90.00
_cell.angle_gamma   90.00
#
_symmetry.space_group_name_H-M   'P 1'
#
loop_
_entity.id
_entity.type
_entity.pdbx_description
1 polymer ?
#
loop_
_entity_poly.entity_id
_entity_poly.type
_entity_poly.pdbx_seq_one_letter_code
_entity_poly.pdbx_strand_id
1 'polypeptide(L)'
;MAYEQGVPIAEVAESGPGLAFIAYPKAVTMMPLSPLWAALFFMMLIFLGLDSQGGMYVFQLFDSYAASGMCLLFVAIFECICIGWIYGDNRFYDNIEDMIGYRPLSLIKWCWMVLTPGICAGIFIFFLVKYKPLKYNNVYTYPDWGYGIGWMMALSSMVCIPLWICIKLWKTEGTILERLEFSWLWKLSHLEATLGGRAFLCCQ
;
A
#
# COMPACT_ATOMS: atom_id res chain seq x y z
N MET A 1 -30.13 -5.10 -11.52
CA MET A 1 -30.46 -6.30 -12.32
C MET A 1 -31.96 -6.57 -12.37
N ALA A 2 -32.66 -6.81 -11.26
CA ALA A 2 -34.12 -7.04 -11.28
C ALA A 2 -34.92 -5.86 -11.88
N TYR A 3 -34.52 -4.62 -11.59
CA TYR A 3 -35.13 -3.41 -12.18
C TYR A 3 -34.82 -3.24 -13.68
N GLU A 4 -33.60 -3.60 -14.12
CA GLU A 4 -33.14 -3.48 -15.52
C GLU A 4 -33.63 -4.62 -16.43
N GLN A 5 -33.98 -5.79 -15.86
CA GLN A 5 -34.40 -6.98 -16.63
C GLN A 5 -35.90 -7.24 -16.54
N GLY A 6 -36.66 -6.46 -15.76
CA GLY A 6 -38.11 -6.59 -15.65
C GLY A 6 -38.60 -7.93 -15.06
N VAL A 7 -37.71 -8.72 -14.47
CA VAL A 7 -38.02 -10.03 -13.88
C VAL A 7 -38.19 -9.94 -12.35
N PRO A 8 -39.16 -10.65 -11.77
CA PRO A 8 -39.42 -10.64 -10.33
C PRO A 8 -38.23 -11.18 -9.52
N ILE A 9 -37.94 -10.55 -8.37
CA ILE A 9 -36.74 -10.80 -7.54
C ILE A 9 -36.61 -12.27 -7.11
N ALA A 10 -37.73 -12.98 -6.96
CA ALA A 10 -37.76 -14.39 -6.59
C ALA A 10 -37.10 -15.32 -7.62
N GLU A 11 -37.13 -14.96 -8.91
CA GLU A 11 -36.55 -15.77 -10.00
C GLU A 11 -35.02 -15.60 -10.08
N VAL A 12 -34.49 -14.46 -9.62
CA VAL A 12 -33.05 -14.18 -9.58
C VAL A 12 -32.41 -14.66 -8.26
N ALA A 13 -33.21 -15.13 -7.30
CA ALA A 13 -32.76 -15.51 -5.96
C ALA A 13 -32.74 -17.04 -5.71
N GLU A 14 -33.05 -17.87 -6.72
CA GLU A 14 -32.93 -19.31 -6.58
C GLU A 14 -31.46 -19.71 -6.29
N SER A 15 -31.28 -20.41 -5.17
CA SER A 15 -29.99 -20.73 -4.59
C SER A 15 -29.36 -21.92 -5.30
N GLY A 16 -28.38 -21.67 -6.16
CA GLY A 16 -27.60 -22.70 -6.83
C GLY A 16 -26.22 -22.19 -7.29
N PRO A 17 -25.29 -23.09 -7.66
CA PRO A 17 -23.97 -22.68 -8.18
C PRO A 17 -24.09 -21.79 -9.43
N GLY A 18 -25.16 -21.96 -10.23
CA GLY A 18 -25.47 -21.12 -11.38
C GLY A 18 -25.68 -19.63 -11.04
N LEU A 19 -26.09 -19.29 -9.81
CA LEU A 19 -26.25 -17.90 -9.40
C LEU A 19 -24.89 -17.18 -9.34
N ALA A 20 -23.88 -17.84 -8.77
CA ALA A 20 -22.51 -17.32 -8.72
C ALA A 20 -21.86 -17.26 -10.11
N PHE A 21 -22.15 -18.24 -10.99
CA PHE A 21 -21.52 -18.32 -12.31
C PHE A 21 -22.27 -17.56 -13.43
N ILE A 22 -23.53 -17.16 -13.24
CA ILE A 22 -24.35 -16.50 -14.27
C ILE A 22 -24.84 -15.11 -13.83
N ALA A 23 -25.41 -15.00 -12.63
CA ALA A 23 -25.94 -13.71 -12.17
C ALA A 23 -24.84 -12.75 -11.72
N TYR A 24 -23.79 -13.27 -11.06
CA TYR A 24 -22.69 -12.41 -10.58
C TYR A 24 -21.89 -11.77 -11.73
N PRO A 25 -21.44 -12.49 -12.78
CA PRO A 25 -20.76 -11.87 -13.92
C PRO A 25 -21.64 -10.84 -14.63
N LYS A 26 -22.94 -11.13 -14.75
CA LYS A 26 -23.93 -10.25 -15.39
C LYS A 26 -24.18 -8.97 -14.59
N ALA A 27 -24.08 -9.03 -13.26
CA ALA A 27 -24.20 -7.86 -12.38
C ALA A 27 -22.93 -6.99 -12.42
N VAL A 28 -21.77 -7.66 -12.41
CA VAL A 28 -20.45 -7.04 -12.53
C VAL A 28 -20.29 -6.27 -13.84
N THR A 29 -20.83 -6.78 -14.95
CA THR A 29 -20.81 -6.08 -16.23
C THR A 29 -21.66 -4.82 -16.29
N MET A 30 -22.55 -4.60 -15.32
CA MET A 30 -23.42 -3.42 -15.24
C MET A 30 -22.82 -2.29 -14.35
N MET A 31 -21.66 -2.49 -13.73
CA MET A 31 -20.98 -1.45 -12.92
C MET A 31 -19.90 -0.72 -13.75
N PRO A 32 -19.62 0.58 -13.49
CA PRO A 32 -18.45 1.25 -14.05
C PRO A 32 -17.18 0.50 -13.59
N LEU A 33 -16.26 0.24 -14.53
CA LEU A 33 -15.06 -0.62 -14.36
C LEU A 33 -15.33 -2.14 -14.25
N SER A 34 -16.29 -2.67 -15.03
CA SER A 34 -16.57 -4.11 -15.23
C SER A 34 -15.35 -5.08 -15.17
N PRO A 35 -14.21 -4.84 -15.87
CA PRO A 35 -13.09 -5.79 -15.82
C PRO A 35 -12.42 -5.91 -14.45
N LEU A 36 -12.44 -4.85 -13.62
CA LEU A 36 -11.87 -4.87 -12.27
C LEU A 36 -12.70 -5.74 -11.33
N TRP A 37 -14.01 -5.53 -11.36
CA TRP A 37 -14.97 -6.29 -10.54
C TRP A 37 -14.99 -7.78 -10.93
N ALA A 38 -14.86 -8.10 -12.22
CA ALA A 38 -14.77 -9.49 -12.68
C ALA A 38 -13.48 -10.15 -12.19
N ALA A 39 -12.34 -9.46 -12.30
CA ALA A 39 -11.06 -9.94 -11.80
C ALA A 39 -11.09 -10.21 -10.29
N LEU A 40 -11.68 -9.31 -9.50
CA LEU A 40 -11.83 -9.48 -8.04
C LEU A 40 -12.71 -10.68 -7.67
N PHE A 41 -13.78 -10.92 -8.42
CA PHE A 41 -14.66 -12.08 -8.21
C PHE A 41 -13.95 -13.40 -8.48
N PHE A 42 -13.26 -13.52 -9.63
CA PHE A 42 -12.50 -14.73 -9.95
C PHE A 42 -11.31 -14.94 -9.01
N MET A 43 -10.64 -13.86 -8.60
CA MET A 43 -9.58 -13.91 -7.60
C MET A 43 -10.13 -14.42 -6.25
N MET A 44 -11.30 -13.95 -5.82
CA MET A 44 -11.96 -14.44 -4.61
C MET A 44 -12.32 -15.92 -4.69
N LEU A 45 -12.80 -16.41 -5.84
CA LEU A 45 -13.07 -17.84 -6.04
C LEU A 45 -11.79 -18.71 -5.98
N ILE A 46 -10.67 -18.20 -6.51
CA ILE A 46 -9.37 -18.87 -6.42
C ILE A 46 -8.89 -18.91 -4.96
N PHE A 47 -9.03 -17.81 -4.21
CA PHE A 47 -8.69 -17.78 -2.79
C PHE A 47 -9.59 -18.70 -1.95
N LEU A 48 -10.87 -18.80 -2.28
CA LEU A 48 -11.82 -19.71 -1.62
C LEU A 48 -11.51 -21.19 -1.91
N GLY A 49 -11.02 -21.50 -3.12
CA GLY A 49 -10.53 -22.84 -3.47
C GLY A 49 -9.20 -23.18 -2.78
N LEU A 50 -8.34 -22.18 -2.59
CA LEU A 50 -7.14 -22.32 -1.76
C LEU A 50 -7.53 -22.59 -0.30
N ASP A 51 -8.56 -21.94 0.26
CA ASP A 51 -9.04 -22.10 1.65
C ASP A 51 -9.55 -23.52 2.04
N SER A 52 -9.43 -24.51 1.15
CA SER A 52 -9.44 -25.93 1.54
C SER A 52 -8.36 -26.25 2.59
N GLN A 53 -8.37 -27.45 3.18
CA GLN A 53 -7.48 -27.86 4.29
C GLN A 53 -5.99 -27.52 4.10
N GLY A 54 -5.51 -27.38 2.86
CA GLY A 54 -4.13 -27.00 2.53
C GLY A 54 -3.86 -25.49 2.41
N GLY A 55 -4.81 -24.65 2.00
CA GLY A 55 -4.49 -23.23 1.76
C GLY A 55 -4.61 -22.33 2.96
N MET A 56 -5.17 -22.77 4.09
CA MET A 56 -4.98 -22.05 5.35
C MET A 56 -3.48 -21.92 5.72
N TYR A 57 -2.65 -22.92 5.37
CA TYR A 57 -1.20 -22.84 5.55
C TYR A 57 -0.55 -21.79 4.64
N VAL A 58 -0.99 -21.70 3.38
CA VAL A 58 -0.48 -20.73 2.40
C VAL A 58 -0.98 -19.33 2.73
N PHE A 59 -2.25 -19.19 3.12
CA PHE A 59 -2.88 -17.95 3.55
C PHE A 59 -2.18 -17.39 4.78
N GLN A 60 -1.92 -18.20 5.82
CA GLN A 60 -1.22 -17.71 7.00
C GLN A 60 0.22 -17.26 6.69
N LEU A 61 0.90 -17.95 5.78
CA LEU A 61 2.23 -17.58 5.32
C LEU A 61 2.20 -16.25 4.53
N PHE A 62 1.24 -16.09 3.63
CA PHE A 62 1.01 -14.83 2.90
C PHE A 62 0.64 -13.68 3.84
N ASP A 63 -0.31 -13.89 4.75
CA ASP A 63 -0.74 -12.87 5.70
C ASP A 63 0.42 -12.43 6.60
N SER A 64 1.25 -13.38 7.07
CA SER A 64 2.36 -13.08 7.97
C SER A 64 3.61 -12.49 7.30
N TYR A 65 3.87 -12.76 6.02
CA TYR A 65 5.06 -12.26 5.32
C TYR A 65 4.77 -11.16 4.29
N ALA A 66 3.57 -11.10 3.71
CA ALA A 66 3.18 -10.08 2.73
C ALA A 66 2.47 -8.90 3.37
N ALA A 67 1.48 -9.18 4.24
CA ALA A 67 0.53 -8.18 4.71
C ALA A 67 0.76 -7.74 6.16
N SER A 68 1.40 -8.56 7.01
CA SER A 68 1.47 -8.31 8.45
C SER A 68 2.91 -8.24 8.97
N GLY A 69 3.18 -7.29 9.88
CA GLY A 69 4.43 -7.22 10.63
C GLY A 69 5.60 -6.52 9.91
N MET A 70 6.59 -7.29 9.44
CA MET A 70 7.91 -6.76 9.09
C MET A 70 7.91 -5.86 7.85
N CYS A 71 7.12 -6.20 6.83
CA CYS A 71 7.07 -5.45 5.57
C CYS A 71 6.40 -4.10 5.74
N LEU A 72 5.25 -4.06 6.43
CA LEU A 72 4.52 -2.82 6.72
C LEU A 72 5.35 -1.88 7.58
N LEU A 73 5.99 -2.38 8.64
CA LEU A 73 6.81 -1.56 9.52
C LEU A 73 8.01 -0.97 8.78
N PHE A 74 8.66 -1.75 7.90
CA PHE A 74 9.75 -1.25 7.07
C PHE A 74 9.28 -0.14 6.13
N VAL A 75 8.17 -0.35 5.40
CA VAL A 75 7.60 0.68 4.51
C VAL A 75 7.23 1.94 5.28
N ALA A 76 6.59 1.82 6.44
CA ALA A 76 6.19 2.95 7.27
C ALA A 76 7.41 3.78 7.74
N ILE A 77 8.52 3.13 8.09
CA ILE A 77 9.76 3.84 8.47
C ILE A 77 10.27 4.68 7.28
N PHE A 78 10.37 4.09 6.09
CA PHE A 78 10.84 4.81 4.90
C PHE A 78 9.88 5.91 4.48
N GLU A 79 8.57 5.71 4.61
CA GLU A 79 7.57 6.75 4.32
C GLU A 79 7.72 7.94 5.27
N CYS A 80 7.82 7.69 6.58
CA CYS A 80 8.01 8.75 7.56
C CYS A 80 9.35 9.50 7.37
N ILE A 81 10.44 8.80 7.03
CA ILE A 81 11.74 9.43 6.73
C ILE A 81 11.63 10.26 5.44
N CYS A 82 10.99 9.74 4.41
CA CYS A 82 10.76 10.46 3.15
C CYS A 82 9.96 11.75 3.39
N ILE A 83 8.90 11.72 4.19
CA ILE A 83 8.06 12.90 4.46
C ILE A 83 8.78 13.88 5.40
N GLY A 84 9.42 13.37 6.47
CA GLY A 84 10.05 14.23 7.47
C GLY A 84 11.31 14.92 6.95
N TRP A 85 12.22 14.17 6.32
CA TRP A 85 13.58 14.63 6.03
C TRP A 85 13.78 14.98 4.54
N ILE A 86 13.22 14.20 3.63
CA ILE A 86 13.40 14.41 2.17
C ILE A 86 12.42 15.46 1.63
N TYR A 87 11.16 15.42 2.06
CA TYR A 87 10.14 16.37 1.60
C TYR A 87 10.26 17.74 2.30
N GLY A 88 10.75 17.75 3.54
CA GLY A 88 10.88 18.94 4.35
C GLY A 88 9.62 19.20 5.17
N ASP A 89 9.82 19.24 6.48
CA ASP A 89 8.82 19.49 7.50
C ASP A 89 8.04 20.81 7.29
N ASN A 90 8.72 21.90 6.94
CA ASN A 90 8.09 23.20 6.71
C ASN A 90 7.15 23.17 5.51
N ARG A 91 7.55 22.52 4.41
CA ARG A 91 6.71 22.39 3.20
C ARG A 91 5.50 21.50 3.41
N PHE A 92 5.62 20.48 4.25
CA PHE A 92 4.47 19.68 4.66
C PHE A 92 3.48 20.49 5.50
N TYR A 93 3.98 21.36 6.38
CA TYR A 93 3.14 22.25 7.18
C TYR A 93 2.43 23.32 6.35
N ASP A 94 3.12 23.90 5.37
CA ASP A 94 2.50 24.87 4.44
C ASP A 94 1.38 24.20 3.63
N ASN A 95 1.59 22.97 3.14
CA ASN A 95 0.52 22.20 2.49
C ASN A 95 -0.66 21.89 3.42
N ILE A 96 -0.40 21.62 4.70
CA ILE A 96 -1.47 21.40 5.68
C ILE A 96 -2.24 22.70 5.88
N GLU A 97 -1.55 23.83 6.06
CA GLU A 97 -2.20 25.15 6.19
C GLU A 97 -3.06 25.48 4.96
N ASP A 98 -2.63 25.13 3.76
CA ASP A 98 -3.45 25.30 2.54
C ASP A 98 -4.70 24.41 2.53
N MET A 99 -4.68 23.26 3.21
CA MET A 99 -5.82 22.35 3.33
C MET A 99 -6.80 22.74 4.45
N ILE A 100 -6.30 23.19 5.61
CA ILE A 100 -7.10 23.41 6.82
C ILE A 100 -7.26 24.89 7.21
N GLY A 101 -6.52 25.80 6.58
CA GLY A 101 -6.60 27.26 6.79
C GLY A 101 -5.91 27.80 8.04
N TYR A 102 -5.21 26.96 8.83
CA TYR A 102 -4.44 27.40 9.99
C TYR A 102 -3.17 26.54 10.16
N ARG A 103 -2.09 27.12 10.72
CA ARG A 103 -0.86 26.38 11.02
C ARG A 103 -1.03 25.54 12.30
N PRO A 104 -0.84 24.20 12.24
CA PRO A 104 -0.81 23.39 13.45
C PRO A 104 0.36 23.79 14.36
N LEU A 105 0.22 23.53 15.66
CA LEU A 105 1.25 23.82 16.65
C LEU A 105 2.58 23.11 16.31
N SER A 106 3.71 23.81 16.48
CA SER A 106 5.05 23.30 16.17
C SER A 106 5.50 22.13 17.06
N LEU A 107 4.79 21.82 18.16
CA LEU A 107 5.06 20.61 18.97
C LEU A 107 4.58 19.33 18.28
N ILE A 108 3.46 19.41 17.55
CA ILE A 108 2.95 18.29 16.75
C ILE A 108 3.96 17.90 15.66
N LYS A 109 4.77 18.89 15.21
CA LYS A 109 5.82 18.73 14.22
C LYS A 109 6.87 17.73 14.67
N TRP A 110 7.39 17.92 15.89
CA TRP A 110 8.39 17.03 16.48
C TRP A 110 7.81 15.65 16.81
N CYS A 111 6.56 15.61 17.25
CA CYS A 111 5.83 14.38 17.53
C CYS A 111 5.72 13.48 16.27
N TRP A 112 5.36 14.06 15.13
CA TRP A 112 5.23 13.27 13.89
C TRP A 112 6.53 13.04 13.14
N MET A 113 7.48 13.97 13.22
CA MET A 113 8.74 13.86 12.48
C MET A 113 9.75 12.92 13.13
N VAL A 114 9.77 12.81 14.47
CA VAL A 114 10.79 12.05 15.21
C VAL A 114 10.16 10.92 16.01
N LEU A 115 9.07 11.18 16.72
CA LEU A 115 8.49 10.19 17.61
C LEU A 115 7.77 9.08 16.82
N THR A 116 7.03 9.39 15.74
CA THR A 116 6.42 8.37 14.87
C THR A 116 7.45 7.42 14.23
N PRO A 117 8.47 7.88 13.48
CA PRO A 117 9.47 6.97 12.92
C PRO A 117 10.30 6.28 14.00
N GLY A 118 10.55 6.94 15.14
CA GLY A 118 11.24 6.34 16.28
C GLY A 118 10.47 5.16 16.89
N ILE A 119 9.15 5.31 17.08
CA ILE A 119 8.29 4.22 17.57
C ILE A 119 8.22 3.09 16.54
N CYS A 120 8.01 3.40 15.26
CA CYS A 120 7.98 2.38 14.20
C CYS A 120 9.31 1.61 14.11
N ALA A 121 10.45 2.30 14.18
CA ALA A 121 11.77 1.68 14.22
C ALA A 121 11.96 0.82 15.49
N GLY A 122 11.52 1.30 16.64
CA GLY A 122 11.58 0.55 17.91
C GLY A 122 10.76 -0.74 17.87
N ILE A 123 9.52 -0.68 17.35
CA ILE A 123 8.67 -1.86 17.17
C ILE A 123 9.31 -2.83 16.17
N PHE A 124 9.85 -2.33 15.06
CA PHE A 124 10.55 -3.17 14.08
C PHE A 124 11.76 -3.90 14.67
N ILE A 125 12.60 -3.20 15.45
CA ILE A 125 13.75 -3.81 16.14
C ILE A 125 13.28 -4.86 17.15
N PHE A 126 12.24 -4.58 17.92
CA PHE A 126 11.67 -5.55 18.85
C PHE A 126 11.14 -6.81 18.12
N PHE A 127 10.54 -6.61 16.95
CA PHE A 127 10.04 -7.69 16.09
C PHE A 127 11.18 -8.57 15.55
N LEU A 128 12.32 -7.97 15.19
CA LEU A 128 13.52 -8.71 14.78
C LEU A 128 14.11 -9.53 15.93
N VAL A 129 14.22 -8.94 17.13
CA VAL A 129 14.78 -9.63 18.30
C VAL A 129 13.90 -10.80 18.77
N LYS A 130 12.59 -10.67 18.64
CA LYS A 130 11.63 -11.71 19.04
C LYS A 130 11.15 -12.58 17.88
N TYR A 131 11.80 -12.52 16.72
CA TYR A 131 11.44 -13.30 15.55
C TYR A 131 11.45 -14.79 15.89
N LYS A 132 10.27 -15.39 15.93
CA LYS A 132 10.09 -16.84 16.05
C LYS A 132 9.55 -17.35 14.71
N PRO A 133 10.07 -18.46 14.18
CA PRO A 133 9.59 -19.02 12.93
C PRO A 133 8.09 -19.36 13.06
N LEU A 134 7.32 -19.02 12.02
CA LEU A 134 5.89 -19.32 11.97
C LEU A 134 5.66 -20.81 12.22
N LYS A 135 4.80 -21.14 13.18
CA LYS A 135 4.35 -22.51 13.47
C LYS A 135 2.84 -22.57 13.37
N TYR A 136 2.32 -23.49 12.57
CA TYR A 136 0.89 -23.73 12.47
C TYR A 136 0.46 -24.69 13.59
N ASN A 137 -0.43 -24.22 14.48
CA ASN A 137 -0.96 -24.96 15.64
C ASN A 137 0.11 -25.57 16.57
N ASN A 138 1.33 -25.02 16.61
CA ASN A 138 2.50 -25.51 17.37
C ASN A 138 2.99 -26.94 17.06
N VAL A 139 2.28 -27.70 16.22
CA VAL A 139 2.63 -29.08 15.81
C VAL A 139 3.29 -29.10 14.43
N TYR A 140 2.89 -28.19 13.53
CA TYR A 140 3.42 -28.14 12.16
C TYR A 140 4.50 -27.05 12.04
N THR A 141 5.72 -27.48 11.75
CA THR A 141 6.83 -26.60 11.36
C THR A 141 6.82 -26.49 9.85
N TYR A 142 6.86 -25.26 9.34
CA TYR A 142 6.93 -25.06 7.90
C TYR A 142 8.27 -25.61 7.39
N PRO A 143 8.29 -26.26 6.23
CA PRO A 143 9.53 -26.68 5.59
C PRO A 143 10.36 -25.46 5.18
N ASP A 144 11.67 -25.63 5.07
CA ASP A 144 12.62 -24.54 4.80
C ASP A 144 12.34 -23.77 3.50
N TRP A 145 11.79 -24.46 2.48
CA TRP A 145 11.35 -23.81 1.24
C TRP A 145 10.21 -22.81 1.48
N GLY A 146 9.33 -23.06 2.46
CA GLY A 146 8.25 -22.15 2.83
C GLY A 146 8.77 -20.87 3.44
N TYR A 147 9.78 -20.96 4.33
CA TYR A 147 10.47 -19.78 4.84
C TYR A 147 11.18 -19.02 3.72
N GLY A 148 11.79 -19.71 2.76
CA GLY A 148 12.39 -19.09 1.58
C GLY A 148 11.41 -18.25 0.76
N ILE A 149 10.21 -18.78 0.49
CA ILE A 149 9.14 -18.05 -0.22
C ILE A 149 8.69 -16.83 0.59
N GLY A 150 8.48 -16.98 1.90
CA GLY A 150 8.07 -15.88 2.77
C GLY A 150 9.08 -14.72 2.78
N TRP A 151 10.38 -15.03 2.89
CA TRP A 151 11.44 -14.03 2.84
C TRP A 151 11.58 -13.37 1.46
N MET A 152 11.44 -14.13 0.37
CA MET A 152 11.46 -13.57 -0.98
C MET A 152 10.31 -12.57 -1.17
N MET A 153 9.11 -12.91 -0.71
CA MET A 153 7.96 -12.01 -0.77
C MET A 153 8.17 -10.76 0.08
N ALA A 154 8.70 -10.91 1.30
CA ALA A 154 9.00 -9.77 2.16
C ALA A 154 10.02 -8.82 1.53
N LEU A 155 11.11 -9.36 0.99
CA LEU A 155 12.17 -8.57 0.34
C LEU A 155 11.68 -7.89 -0.93
N SER A 156 10.74 -8.49 -1.67
CA SER A 156 10.22 -7.90 -2.91
C SER A 156 9.67 -6.49 -2.68
N SER A 157 8.84 -6.28 -1.66
CA SER A 157 8.28 -4.98 -1.29
C SER A 157 9.34 -4.03 -0.70
N MET A 158 10.25 -4.54 0.13
CA MET A 158 11.30 -3.74 0.76
C MET A 158 12.29 -3.15 -0.24
N VAL A 159 12.58 -3.89 -1.32
CA VAL A 159 13.58 -3.52 -2.33
C VAL A 159 13.01 -2.54 -3.38
N CYS A 160 11.69 -2.49 -3.59
CA CYS A 160 11.05 -1.56 -4.53
C CYS A 160 11.38 -0.08 -4.27
N ILE A 161 11.34 0.35 -3.01
CA ILE A 161 11.60 1.75 -2.61
C ILE A 161 13.06 2.18 -2.90
N PRO A 162 14.10 1.46 -2.42
CA PRO A 162 15.48 1.82 -2.71
C PRO A 162 15.83 1.65 -4.20
N LEU A 163 15.29 0.63 -4.88
CA LEU A 163 15.49 0.48 -6.33
C LEU A 163 14.99 1.70 -7.10
N TRP A 164 13.83 2.23 -6.75
CA TRP A 164 13.28 3.40 -7.43
C TRP A 164 14.16 4.65 -7.24
N ILE A 165 14.68 4.86 -6.03
CA ILE A 165 15.65 5.92 -5.73
C ILE A 165 16.94 5.72 -6.54
N CYS A 166 17.49 4.50 -6.58
CA CYS A 166 18.70 4.19 -7.35
C CYS A 166 18.51 4.40 -8.86
N ILE A 167 17.37 3.98 -9.43
CA ILE A 167 17.06 4.20 -10.85
C ILE A 167 16.97 5.69 -11.18
N LYS A 168 16.30 6.47 -10.31
CA LYS A 168 16.25 7.93 -10.46
C LYS A 168 17.64 8.57 -10.38
N LEU A 169 18.49 8.10 -9.47
CA LEU A 169 19.86 8.59 -9.34
C LEU A 169 20.72 8.21 -10.56
N TRP A 170 20.54 7.04 -11.17
CA TRP A 170 21.30 6.60 -12.35
C TRP A 170 20.87 7.27 -13.65
N LYS A 171 19.58 7.56 -13.83
CA LYS A 171 19.08 8.24 -15.04
C LYS A 171 19.34 9.75 -15.06
N THR A 172 19.77 10.33 -13.94
CA THR A 172 20.09 11.76 -13.87
C THR A 172 21.58 11.94 -14.14
N GLU A 173 21.97 12.67 -15.19
CA GLU A 173 23.38 12.99 -15.47
C GLU A 173 23.86 14.11 -14.52
N GLY A 174 25.02 13.95 -13.87
CA GLY A 174 25.60 14.94 -12.93
C GLY A 174 26.48 14.36 -11.82
N THR A 175 27.04 15.18 -10.93
CA THR A 175 27.86 14.76 -9.78
C THR A 175 26.97 14.42 -8.55
N ILE A 176 27.39 13.53 -7.64
CA ILE A 176 26.53 12.99 -6.55
C ILE A 176 25.91 14.09 -5.67
N LEU A 177 26.64 15.19 -5.44
CA LEU A 177 26.18 16.35 -4.67
C LEU A 177 25.14 17.18 -5.43
N GLU A 178 25.35 17.46 -6.73
CA GLU A 178 24.38 18.16 -7.58
C GLU A 178 23.11 17.33 -7.82
N ARG A 179 23.21 16.00 -7.87
CA ARG A 179 22.04 15.10 -8.07
C ARG A 179 21.10 15.10 -6.87
N LEU A 180 21.63 15.17 -5.65
CA LEU A 180 20.80 15.32 -4.44
C LEU A 180 20.09 16.68 -4.46
N GLU A 181 20.78 17.74 -4.87
CA GLU A 181 20.22 19.09 -5.02
C GLU A 181 19.18 19.18 -6.16
N PHE A 182 19.39 18.46 -7.27
CA PHE A 182 18.45 18.41 -8.40
C PHE A 182 17.19 17.61 -8.08
N SER A 183 17.30 16.55 -7.27
CA SER A 183 16.14 15.83 -6.72
C SER A 183 15.28 16.74 -5.81
N TRP A 184 15.90 17.73 -5.16
CA TRP A 184 15.23 18.77 -4.38
C TRP A 184 14.55 19.82 -5.27
N LEU A 185 15.16 20.20 -6.39
CA LEU A 185 14.65 21.21 -7.35
C LEU A 185 13.50 20.68 -8.25
N TRP A 186 13.55 19.43 -8.73
CA TRP A 186 12.48 18.83 -9.54
C TRP A 186 11.16 18.72 -8.76
N LYS A 187 11.24 18.58 -7.42
CA LYS A 187 10.06 18.58 -6.55
C LYS A 187 9.45 19.97 -6.35
N LEU A 188 10.26 21.04 -6.43
CA LEU A 188 9.77 22.44 -6.44
C LEU A 188 9.03 22.76 -7.74
N SER A 189 9.59 22.37 -8.90
CA SER A 189 8.96 22.61 -10.22
C SER A 189 7.65 21.85 -10.40
N HIS A 190 7.53 20.63 -9.86
CA HIS A 190 6.27 19.89 -9.93
C HIS A 190 5.19 20.49 -9.02
N LEU A 191 5.57 21.04 -7.87
CA LEU A 191 4.68 21.78 -6.94
C LEU A 191 4.20 23.09 -7.56
N GLU A 192 5.07 23.86 -8.21
CA GLU A 192 4.68 25.06 -8.97
C GLU A 192 3.75 24.73 -10.14
N ALA A 193 3.92 23.58 -10.82
CA ALA A 193 3.01 23.16 -11.88
C ALA A 193 1.60 22.74 -11.36
N THR A 194 1.50 22.19 -10.14
CA THR A 194 0.21 21.86 -9.51
C THR A 194 -0.47 23.03 -8.79
N LEU A 195 0.30 23.99 -8.25
CA LEU A 195 -0.23 25.17 -7.53
C LEU A 195 -0.36 26.41 -8.42
N GLY A 196 0.44 26.54 -9.48
CA GLY A 196 0.44 27.66 -10.42
C GLY A 196 -0.81 27.77 -11.30
N GLY A 197 -1.69 26.77 -11.28
CA GLY A 197 -3.01 26.83 -11.91
C GLY A 197 -4.10 27.54 -11.08
N ARG A 198 -3.86 27.83 -9.78
CA ARG A 198 -4.85 28.49 -8.91
C ARG A 198 -4.46 29.87 -8.40
N ALA A 199 -3.19 30.27 -8.49
CA ALA A 199 -2.74 31.59 -8.03
C ALA A 199 -3.03 32.73 -9.02
N PHE A 200 -3.27 32.45 -10.31
CA PHE A 200 -3.53 33.50 -11.32
C PHE A 200 -4.99 33.97 -11.39
N LEU A 201 -5.93 33.31 -10.70
CA LEU A 201 -7.36 33.63 -10.73
C LEU A 201 -7.84 34.45 -9.52
N CYS A 202 -6.99 34.72 -8.54
CA CYS A 202 -7.37 35.51 -7.35
C CYS A 202 -6.79 36.94 -7.36
N CYS A 203 -6.13 37.34 -8.46
CA CYS A 203 -5.61 38.69 -8.65
C CYS A 203 -6.02 39.28 -10.02
N GLN A 204 -7.26 39.01 -10.43
CA GLN A 204 -7.96 39.78 -11.47
C GLN A 204 -9.45 39.86 -11.17
#